data_AF-A0ABD4V4M8-F1
#
_entry.id   AF-A0ABD4V4M8-F1
#
_cell.length_a   1.000
_cell.length_b   1.000
_cell.length_c   1.000
_cell.angle_alpha   90.00
_cell.angle_beta   90.00
_cell.angle_gamma   90.00
#
_symmetry.space_group_name_H-M   'P 1'
#
loop_
_entity.id
_entity.type
_entity.pdbx_description
1 polymer ?
#
loop_
_entity_poly.entity_id
_entity_poly.type
_entity_poly.pdbx_seq_one_letter_code
_entity_poly.pdbx_strand_id
1 'polypeptide(L)'
;MINSPVPVPREVLPGSVPLDLSDVVARPVLYRLGESDDRARFDALLASGAVRETRDFIHDQLAELVSCLRPGEPLTDQQHAAAVDALCGGVDRHHFGSWVWYPWSGRLVHVLPEREFRRVRTDRNRDKITDTEQRRLLERRIGVIGLSVGNSAALTCAMEGVGGSFRLADFDVLGLSNLNRLRAGVHDLGIPKTVLCARQMYEIDPYLDIELWSEGITEENIESFFGDDEHPLDLLIEECDTPWIKVAAREYARAHRVPVLMDANDRGLLDVERFDDEPDRPLFHGRGGDLTAQAVRELDPAGTLAYLLRICDESRLSPAMTDALARIGSTLSSWPQLASGVMLGGALVTDTARRILLGGPVASGRYYVDLEELIGAVPALVGAGASA
;
A
#
# COMPACT_ATOMS: atom_id res chain seq x y z
N MET A 1 22.77 -1.73 14.80
CA MET A 1 21.77 -1.10 15.68
C MET A 1 21.13 0.05 14.93
N ILE A 2 20.09 -0.22 14.15
CA ILE A 2 19.05 0.79 13.94
C ILE A 2 18.22 0.65 15.20
N ASN A 3 18.62 1.32 16.28
CA ASN A 3 17.77 1.34 17.44
C ASN A 3 16.50 2.06 17.00
N SER A 4 15.39 1.34 16.87
CA SER A 4 14.09 1.96 17.10
C SER A 4 14.26 2.79 18.36
N PRO A 5 13.98 4.10 18.32
CA PRO A 5 14.26 4.97 19.46
C PRO A 5 13.65 4.32 20.70
N VAL A 6 14.46 4.21 21.77
CA VAL A 6 13.96 3.81 23.09
C VAL A 6 12.68 4.61 23.31
N PRO A 7 11.52 3.97 23.58
CA PRO A 7 10.26 4.69 23.69
C PRO A 7 10.42 5.72 24.80
N VAL A 8 10.59 6.98 24.39
CA VAL A 8 10.62 8.11 25.32
C VAL A 8 9.20 8.18 25.86
N PRO A 9 8.99 8.16 27.18
CA PRO A 9 7.67 8.35 27.75
C PRO A 9 7.05 9.60 27.13
N ARG A 10 5.87 9.48 26.51
CA ARG A 10 5.16 10.65 25.99
C ARG A 10 4.80 11.53 27.18
N GLU A 11 5.61 12.54 27.48
CA GLU A 11 5.19 13.64 28.33
C GLU A 11 4.13 14.43 27.56
N VAL A 12 2.87 14.13 27.87
CA VAL A 12 1.71 14.84 27.34
C VAL A 12 1.70 16.23 28.00
N LEU A 13 1.91 17.28 27.20
CA LEU A 13 1.88 18.65 27.70
C LEU A 13 0.50 18.94 28.35
N PRO A 14 0.44 19.75 29.42
CA PRO A 14 -0.82 20.10 30.07
C PRO A 14 -1.82 20.67 29.06
N GLY A 15 -2.99 20.05 28.94
CA GLY A 15 -4.04 20.44 27.98
C GLY A 15 -4.00 19.73 26.63
N SER A 16 -3.00 18.88 26.37
CA SER A 16 -3.07 17.94 25.23
C SER A 16 -3.86 16.69 25.63
N VAL A 17 -4.79 16.28 24.75
CA VAL A 17 -5.53 15.03 24.91
C VAL A 17 -4.65 13.93 24.30
N PRO A 18 -4.16 12.95 25.09
CA PRO A 18 -3.45 11.81 24.52
C PRO A 18 -4.38 11.10 23.52
N LEU A 19 -3.84 10.74 22.36
CA LEU A 19 -4.55 9.87 21.42
C LEU A 19 -4.75 8.50 22.09
N ASP A 20 -5.98 8.19 22.49
CA ASP A 20 -6.35 6.84 22.90
C ASP A 20 -6.38 5.95 21.65
N LEU A 21 -5.47 4.99 21.59
CA LEU A 21 -5.36 4.09 20.44
C LEU A 21 -6.58 3.19 20.26
N SER A 22 -7.38 2.98 21.32
CA SER A 22 -8.65 2.24 21.22
C SER A 22 -9.76 3.03 20.54
N ASP A 23 -9.65 4.36 20.48
CA ASP A 23 -10.58 5.26 19.78
C ASP A 23 -10.17 5.53 18.33
N VAL A 24 -9.01 5.01 17.88
CA VAL A 24 -8.50 5.25 16.53
C VAL A 24 -9.22 4.36 15.52
N VAL A 25 -10.34 4.87 14.99
CA VAL A 25 -11.13 4.16 13.98
C VAL A 25 -10.43 4.15 12.62
N ALA A 26 -10.20 2.97 12.05
CA ALA A 26 -9.56 2.82 10.73
C ALA A 26 -10.54 2.58 9.57
N ARG A 27 -11.70 1.98 9.85
CA ARG A 27 -12.65 1.53 8.82
C ARG A 27 -13.81 2.54 8.67
N PRO A 28 -14.21 2.88 7.43
CA PRO A 28 -15.41 3.67 7.23
C PRO A 28 -16.66 2.85 7.56
N VAL A 29 -17.79 3.54 7.75
CA VAL A 29 -19.10 2.88 7.90
C VAL A 29 -19.92 3.11 6.65
N LEU A 30 -20.35 2.04 6.01
CA LEU A 30 -21.20 2.08 4.83
C LEU A 30 -22.66 1.92 5.25
N TYR A 31 -23.54 2.72 4.65
CA TYR A 31 -24.99 2.66 4.83
C TYR A 31 -25.66 2.49 3.48
N ARG A 32 -26.39 1.39 3.30
CA ARG A 32 -27.24 1.14 2.13
C ARG A 32 -28.68 1.44 2.51
N LEU A 33 -29.17 2.61 2.11
CA LEU A 33 -30.50 3.05 2.53
C LEU A 33 -31.64 2.23 1.92
N GLY A 34 -31.38 1.29 1.01
CA GLY A 34 -32.35 0.26 0.64
C GLY A 34 -32.70 -0.71 1.78
N GLU A 35 -31.80 -0.87 2.75
CA GLU A 35 -31.93 -1.78 3.89
C GLU A 35 -32.48 -1.04 5.13
N SER A 36 -33.43 -1.63 5.86
CA SER A 36 -34.10 -0.96 6.99
C SER A 36 -33.16 -0.60 8.12
N ASP A 37 -32.22 -1.49 8.41
CA ASP A 37 -31.33 -1.36 9.56
C ASP A 37 -30.29 -0.26 9.32
N ASP A 38 -29.78 -0.17 8.09
CA ASP A 38 -28.88 0.89 7.68
C ASP A 38 -29.56 2.25 7.64
N ARG A 39 -30.84 2.34 7.24
CA ARG A 39 -31.60 3.59 7.34
C ARG A 39 -31.67 4.10 8.78
N ALA A 40 -32.06 3.24 9.71
CA ALA A 40 -32.17 3.62 11.12
C ALA A 40 -30.82 4.08 11.70
N ARG A 41 -29.72 3.38 11.35
CA ARG A 41 -28.37 3.76 11.79
C ARG A 41 -27.87 5.05 11.13
N PHE A 42 -28.21 5.28 9.86
CA PHE A 42 -27.89 6.51 9.13
C PHE A 42 -28.58 7.72 9.76
N ASP A 43 -29.88 7.62 10.07
CA ASP A 43 -30.62 8.69 10.75
C ASP A 43 -30.04 8.97 12.15
N ALA A 44 -29.67 7.92 12.89
CA ALA A 44 -28.99 8.06 14.17
C ALA A 44 -27.63 8.76 14.05
N LEU A 45 -26.84 8.45 13.00
CA LEU A 45 -25.59 9.14 12.71
C LEU A 45 -25.83 10.64 12.45
N LEU A 46 -26.81 10.99 11.62
CA LEU A 46 -27.14 12.40 11.35
C LEU A 46 -27.58 13.13 12.62
N ALA A 47 -28.40 12.49 13.46
CA ALA A 47 -28.85 13.06 14.72
C ALA A 47 -27.74 13.22 15.77
N SER A 48 -26.66 12.43 15.68
CA SER A 48 -25.55 12.47 16.64
C SER A 48 -24.70 13.75 16.58
N GLY A 49 -24.76 14.50 15.47
CA GLY A 49 -23.88 15.64 15.23
C GLY A 49 -22.43 15.27 14.87
N ALA A 50 -22.12 13.98 14.70
CA ALA A 50 -20.77 13.51 14.35
C ALA A 50 -20.38 13.81 12.89
N VAL A 51 -21.37 14.01 12.01
CA VAL A 51 -21.13 14.41 10.61
C VAL A 51 -20.80 15.91 10.57
N ARG A 52 -19.54 16.21 10.27
CA ARG A 52 -19.03 17.58 10.08
C ARG A 52 -19.36 18.12 8.71
N GLU A 53 -19.39 17.24 7.71
CA GLU A 53 -19.51 17.62 6.30
C GLU A 53 -20.15 16.50 5.48
N THR A 54 -21.17 16.84 4.68
CA THR A 54 -21.82 15.92 3.75
C THR A 54 -21.44 16.27 2.32
N ARG A 55 -21.06 15.26 1.52
CA ARG A 55 -20.67 15.37 0.11
C ARG A 55 -21.52 14.41 -0.72
N ASP A 56 -22.62 14.92 -1.27
CA ASP A 56 -23.48 14.16 -2.19
C ASP A 56 -23.20 14.56 -3.63
N PHE A 57 -22.51 13.67 -4.35
CA PHE A 57 -22.21 13.81 -5.77
C PHE A 57 -22.75 12.60 -6.56
N ILE A 58 -23.82 11.95 -6.09
CA ILE A 58 -24.34 10.76 -6.76
C ILE A 58 -24.82 11.03 -8.19
N HIS A 59 -25.34 12.24 -8.43
CA HIS A 59 -25.78 12.65 -9.77
C HIS A 59 -24.63 12.68 -10.78
N ASP A 60 -23.50 13.26 -10.40
CA ASP A 60 -22.31 13.34 -11.26
C ASP A 60 -21.73 11.95 -11.50
N GLN A 61 -21.66 11.12 -10.46
CA GLN A 61 -21.19 9.73 -10.58
C GLN A 61 -22.09 8.88 -11.49
N LEU A 62 -23.41 9.02 -11.39
CA LEU A 62 -24.36 8.36 -12.30
C LEU A 62 -24.18 8.83 -13.74
N ALA A 63 -23.87 10.11 -13.95
CA ALA A 63 -23.59 10.65 -15.27
C ALA A 63 -22.30 10.09 -15.88
N GLU A 64 -21.26 9.94 -15.06
CA GLU A 64 -20.02 9.25 -15.43
C GLU A 64 -20.29 7.79 -15.77
N LEU A 65 -21.09 7.08 -14.96
CA LEU A 65 -21.46 5.69 -15.21
C LEU A 65 -22.19 5.51 -16.55
N VAL A 66 -23.15 6.37 -16.89
CA VAL A 66 -23.80 6.35 -18.22
C VAL A 66 -22.75 6.50 -19.33
N SER A 67 -21.80 7.42 -19.16
CA SER A 67 -20.73 7.65 -20.14
C SER A 67 -19.81 6.43 -20.28
N CYS A 68 -19.47 5.77 -19.17
CA CYS A 68 -18.66 4.55 -19.17
C CYS A 68 -19.38 3.35 -19.81
N LEU A 69 -20.71 3.27 -19.69
CA LEU A 69 -21.54 2.20 -20.26
C LEU A 69 -21.92 2.43 -21.73
N ARG A 70 -21.94 3.69 -22.18
CA ARG A 70 -22.32 4.09 -23.55
C ARG A 70 -21.28 5.02 -24.19
N PRO A 71 -20.01 4.58 -24.29
CA PRO A 71 -18.94 5.44 -24.80
C PRO A 71 -19.19 5.78 -26.28
N GLY A 72 -19.03 7.06 -26.64
CA GLY A 72 -19.12 7.52 -28.03
C GLY A 72 -20.54 7.77 -28.55
N GLU A 73 -21.57 7.59 -27.71
CA GLU A 73 -22.92 8.02 -28.03
C GLU A 73 -23.13 9.48 -27.59
N PRO A 74 -23.33 10.44 -28.51
CA PRO A 74 -23.69 11.80 -28.14
C PRO A 74 -25.14 11.81 -27.66
N LEU A 75 -25.33 11.67 -26.34
CA LEU A 75 -26.64 11.77 -25.72
C LEU A 75 -27.00 13.24 -25.54
N THR A 76 -28.22 13.60 -25.92
CA THR A 76 -28.84 14.85 -25.46
C THR A 76 -29.07 14.80 -23.94
N ASP A 77 -29.19 15.94 -23.29
CA ASP A 77 -29.47 16.01 -21.84
C ASP A 77 -30.70 15.17 -21.44
N GLN A 78 -31.74 15.15 -22.29
CA GLN A 78 -32.93 14.35 -22.04
C GLN A 78 -32.65 12.83 -22.13
N GLN A 79 -31.88 12.40 -23.13
CA GLN A 79 -31.51 10.99 -23.28
C GLN A 79 -30.58 10.52 -22.18
N HIS A 80 -29.68 11.41 -21.72
CA HIS A 80 -28.78 11.15 -20.62
C HIS A 80 -29.55 11.01 -19.30
N ALA A 81 -30.45 11.96 -18.99
CA ALA A 81 -31.33 11.87 -17.83
C ALA A 81 -32.17 10.58 -17.82
N ALA A 82 -32.74 10.20 -18.96
CA ALA A 82 -33.50 8.95 -19.08
C ALA A 82 -32.62 7.70 -18.86
N ALA A 83 -31.36 7.73 -19.29
CA ALA A 83 -30.41 6.64 -19.03
C ALA A 83 -30.05 6.54 -17.55
N VAL A 84 -29.87 7.67 -16.85
CA VAL A 84 -29.68 7.70 -15.40
C VAL A 84 -30.89 7.13 -14.68
N ASP A 85 -32.10 7.57 -15.03
CA ASP A 85 -33.33 7.06 -14.40
C ASP A 85 -33.52 5.56 -14.63
N ALA A 86 -33.14 5.06 -15.82
CA ALA A 86 -33.13 3.64 -16.12
C ALA A 86 -32.12 2.85 -15.26
N LEU A 87 -30.92 3.40 -15.02
CA LEU A 87 -29.92 2.79 -14.13
C LEU A 87 -30.41 2.74 -12.68
N CYS A 88 -31.11 3.77 -12.21
CA CYS A 88 -31.69 3.79 -10.88
C CYS A 88 -32.87 2.83 -10.71
N GLY A 89 -33.52 2.39 -11.80
CA GLY A 89 -34.59 1.39 -11.75
C GLY A 89 -35.80 1.79 -10.89
N GLY A 90 -36.08 3.11 -10.80
CA GLY A 90 -37.13 3.66 -9.95
C GLY A 90 -36.77 3.80 -8.47
N VAL A 91 -35.55 3.42 -8.06
CA VAL A 91 -35.02 3.71 -6.72
C VAL A 91 -34.76 5.22 -6.62
N ASP A 92 -35.21 5.82 -5.53
CA ASP A 92 -34.92 7.21 -5.22
C ASP A 92 -33.40 7.43 -5.14
N ARG A 93 -32.91 8.53 -5.73
CA ARG A 93 -31.46 8.74 -5.89
C ARG A 93 -30.74 8.85 -4.55
N HIS A 94 -31.38 9.37 -3.50
CA HIS A 94 -30.80 9.40 -2.15
C HIS A 94 -30.60 7.99 -1.57
N HIS A 95 -31.35 7.00 -2.06
CA HIS A 95 -31.28 5.60 -1.66
C HIS A 95 -30.43 4.73 -2.60
N PHE A 96 -29.94 5.29 -3.71
CA PHE A 96 -29.19 4.55 -4.71
C PHE A 96 -27.70 4.52 -4.38
N GLY A 97 -27.15 3.33 -4.13
CA GLY A 97 -25.73 3.16 -3.78
C GLY A 97 -25.50 3.09 -2.28
N SER A 98 -24.39 3.71 -1.83
CA SER A 98 -23.97 3.67 -0.44
C SER A 98 -23.61 5.07 0.06
N TRP A 99 -24.01 5.38 1.29
CA TRP A 99 -23.43 6.49 2.03
C TRP A 99 -22.25 6.00 2.86
N VAL A 100 -21.09 6.62 2.69
CA VAL A 100 -19.85 6.25 3.37
C VAL A 100 -19.51 7.33 4.38
N TRP A 101 -19.55 6.98 5.66
CA TRP A 101 -19.08 7.84 6.74
C TRP A 101 -17.63 7.51 7.08
N TYR A 102 -16.79 8.53 7.11
CA TYR A 102 -15.38 8.47 7.49
C TYR A 102 -15.22 9.11 8.88
N PRO A 103 -15.21 8.33 9.97
CA PRO A 103 -15.26 8.88 11.33
C PRO A 103 -14.09 9.81 11.66
N TRP A 104 -12.92 9.52 11.12
CA TRP A 104 -11.70 10.32 11.35
C TRP A 104 -11.76 11.71 10.74
N SER A 105 -12.46 11.87 9.61
CA SER A 105 -12.65 13.17 8.97
C SER A 105 -14.03 13.78 9.27
N GLY A 106 -14.96 13.01 9.84
CA GLY A 106 -16.34 13.42 10.06
C GLY A 106 -17.09 13.68 8.74
N ARG A 107 -16.58 13.15 7.62
CA ARG A 107 -17.19 13.32 6.29
C ARG A 107 -18.15 12.20 6.00
N LEU A 108 -19.29 12.54 5.43
CA LEU A 108 -20.29 11.62 4.92
C LEU A 108 -20.37 11.80 3.40
N VAL A 109 -20.08 10.77 2.61
CA VAL A 109 -19.96 10.86 1.15
C VAL A 109 -20.92 9.87 0.50
N HIS A 110 -21.72 10.34 -0.47
CA HIS A 110 -22.60 9.47 -1.24
C HIS A 110 -21.88 8.91 -2.45
N VAL A 111 -21.85 7.59 -2.61
CA VAL A 111 -21.14 6.92 -3.72
C VAL A 111 -22.01 5.85 -4.38
N LEU A 112 -21.68 5.57 -5.65
CA LEU A 112 -22.27 4.45 -6.40
C LEU A 112 -22.14 3.12 -5.65
N PRO A 113 -23.02 2.12 -5.93
CA PRO A 113 -22.82 0.77 -5.44
C PRO A 113 -21.45 0.21 -5.86
N GLU A 114 -20.90 -0.72 -5.09
CA GLU A 114 -19.52 -1.21 -5.20
C GLU A 114 -19.07 -1.52 -6.64
N ARG A 115 -19.87 -2.26 -7.40
CA ARG A 115 -19.54 -2.67 -8.77
C ARG A 115 -19.44 -1.46 -9.70
N GLU A 116 -20.44 -0.60 -9.65
CA GLU A 116 -20.54 0.61 -10.46
C GLU A 116 -19.46 1.64 -10.07
N PHE A 117 -19.19 1.81 -8.78
CA PHE A 117 -18.11 2.66 -8.26
C PHE A 117 -16.76 2.24 -8.83
N ARG A 118 -16.42 0.95 -8.72
CA ARG A 118 -15.17 0.42 -9.25
C ARG A 118 -15.10 0.52 -10.78
N ARG A 119 -16.22 0.26 -11.48
CA ARG A 119 -16.30 0.43 -12.94
C ARG A 119 -15.98 1.87 -13.38
N VAL A 120 -16.60 2.87 -12.76
CA VAL A 120 -16.33 4.28 -13.10
C VAL A 120 -14.89 4.64 -12.78
N ARG A 121 -14.41 4.28 -11.59
CA ARG A 121 -13.04 4.58 -11.12
C ARG A 121 -11.96 4.03 -12.04
N THR A 122 -12.17 2.85 -12.62
CA THR A 122 -11.16 2.17 -13.45
C THR A 122 -11.41 2.26 -14.96
N ASP A 123 -12.45 2.97 -15.42
CA ASP A 123 -12.81 3.04 -16.85
C ASP A 123 -11.64 3.52 -17.73
N ARG A 124 -10.84 4.48 -17.23
CA ARG A 124 -9.67 5.01 -17.96
C ARG A 124 -8.45 4.07 -17.99
N ASN A 125 -8.50 2.96 -17.24
CA ASN A 125 -7.44 1.95 -17.22
C ASN A 125 -7.88 0.64 -17.90
N ARG A 126 -9.13 0.53 -18.39
CA ARG A 126 -9.75 -0.72 -18.82
C ARG A 126 -9.07 -1.44 -19.99
N ASP A 127 -8.31 -0.73 -20.83
CA ASP A 127 -7.56 -1.33 -21.94
C ASP A 127 -6.12 -1.72 -21.52
N LYS A 128 -5.69 -1.33 -20.32
CA LYS A 128 -4.42 -1.74 -19.69
C LYS A 128 -4.64 -2.84 -18.65
N ILE A 129 -5.81 -2.85 -18.02
CA ILE A 129 -6.31 -3.87 -17.09
C ILE A 129 -7.76 -4.11 -17.48
N THR A 130 -8.01 -5.19 -18.22
CA THR A 130 -9.34 -5.53 -18.71
C THR A 130 -10.33 -5.76 -17.56
N ASP A 131 -11.63 -5.63 -17.82
CA ASP A 131 -12.67 -5.89 -16.81
C ASP A 131 -12.59 -7.29 -16.19
N THR A 132 -12.11 -8.27 -16.95
CA THR A 132 -11.87 -9.64 -16.45
C THR A 132 -10.65 -9.70 -15.56
N GLU A 133 -9.56 -9.04 -15.94
CA GLU A 133 -8.35 -8.94 -15.13
C GLU A 133 -8.60 -8.16 -13.84
N GLN A 134 -9.33 -7.06 -13.90
CA GLN A 134 -9.70 -6.26 -12.73
C GLN A 134 -10.48 -7.09 -11.71
N ARG A 135 -11.48 -7.89 -12.16
CA ARG A 135 -12.22 -8.79 -11.26
C ARG A 135 -11.31 -9.84 -10.62
N ARG A 136 -10.43 -10.47 -11.41
CA ARG A 136 -9.45 -11.44 -10.91
C ARG A 136 -8.46 -10.85 -9.90
N LEU A 137 -8.09 -9.57 -10.07
CA LEU A 137 -7.20 -8.85 -9.15
C LEU A 137 -7.91 -8.49 -7.85
N LEU A 138 -9.18 -8.08 -7.91
CA LEU A 138 -9.97 -7.74 -6.72
C LEU A 138 -10.31 -8.96 -5.85
N GLU A 139 -10.21 -10.18 -6.39
CA GLU A 139 -10.32 -11.43 -5.63
C GLU A 139 -9.05 -11.75 -4.82
N ARG A 140 -7.95 -11.01 -5.03
CA ARG A 140 -6.65 -11.30 -4.41
C ARG A 140 -6.49 -10.65 -3.05
N ARG A 141 -5.80 -11.36 -2.16
CA ARG A 141 -5.32 -10.88 -0.88
C ARG A 141 -3.82 -10.60 -0.91
N ILE A 142 -3.46 -9.36 -0.55
CA ILE A 142 -2.05 -8.92 -0.51
C ILE A 142 -1.64 -8.64 0.94
N GLY A 143 -0.54 -9.26 1.38
CA GLY A 143 0.11 -8.93 2.64
C GLY A 143 1.11 -7.79 2.44
N VAL A 144 1.14 -6.82 3.35
CA VAL A 144 2.15 -5.75 3.37
C VAL A 144 2.78 -5.68 4.75
N ILE A 145 4.07 -6.01 4.85
CA ILE A 145 4.84 -5.93 6.10
C ILE A 145 5.76 -4.72 6.01
N GLY A 146 5.55 -3.73 6.87
CA GLY A 146 6.26 -2.45 6.84
C GLY A 146 5.51 -1.39 6.02
N LEU A 147 5.04 -0.34 6.68
CA LEU A 147 4.14 0.68 6.11
C LEU A 147 4.77 2.07 6.09
N SER A 148 6.10 2.15 6.18
CA SER A 148 6.81 3.36 5.75
C SER A 148 6.94 3.36 4.23
N VAL A 149 7.80 2.51 3.67
CA VAL A 149 7.99 2.40 2.22
C VAL A 149 6.82 1.67 1.57
N GLY A 150 6.37 0.56 2.17
CA GLY A 150 5.25 -0.26 1.69
C GLY A 150 3.91 0.46 1.59
N ASN A 151 3.72 1.59 2.30
CA ASN A 151 2.53 2.43 2.11
C ASN A 151 2.40 2.91 0.66
N SER A 152 3.49 3.28 0.00
CA SER A 152 3.45 3.72 -1.40
C SER A 152 2.97 2.62 -2.35
N ALA A 153 3.38 1.37 -2.13
CA ALA A 153 2.91 0.22 -2.89
C ALA A 153 1.44 -0.09 -2.60
N ALA A 154 1.03 -0.11 -1.33
CA ALA A 154 -0.36 -0.35 -0.93
C ALA A 154 -1.33 0.68 -1.53
N LEU A 155 -0.97 1.97 -1.51
CA LEU A 155 -1.78 3.03 -2.11
C LEU A 155 -1.87 2.90 -3.63
N THR A 156 -0.75 2.64 -4.30
CA THR A 156 -0.73 2.46 -5.76
C THR A 156 -1.54 1.22 -6.17
N CYS A 157 -1.44 0.12 -5.41
CA CYS A 157 -2.28 -1.07 -5.57
C CYS A 157 -3.76 -0.75 -5.43
N ALA A 158 -4.17 -0.02 -4.39
CA ALA A 158 -5.56 0.42 -4.21
C ALA A 158 -6.04 1.29 -5.39
N MET A 159 -5.21 2.23 -5.87
CA MET A 159 -5.53 3.09 -7.01
C MET A 159 -5.72 2.30 -8.32
N GLU A 160 -4.91 1.28 -8.59
CA GLU A 160 -5.05 0.41 -9.77
C GLU A 160 -6.07 -0.73 -9.58
N GLY A 161 -6.55 -0.95 -8.36
CA GLY A 161 -7.42 -2.08 -8.00
C GLY A 161 -6.70 -3.43 -8.10
N VAL A 162 -5.41 -3.45 -7.74
CA VAL A 162 -4.57 -4.64 -7.59
C VAL A 162 -4.75 -5.13 -6.15
N GLY A 163 -5.51 -6.22 -5.97
CA GLY A 163 -5.94 -6.69 -4.66
C GLY A 163 -7.27 -6.05 -4.22
N GLY A 164 -8.17 -6.87 -3.68
CA GLY A 164 -9.39 -6.40 -3.00
C GLY A 164 -9.37 -6.63 -1.49
N SER A 165 -8.49 -7.52 -1.02
CA SER A 165 -8.23 -7.77 0.40
C SER A 165 -6.76 -7.48 0.74
N PHE A 166 -6.51 -6.92 1.92
CA PHE A 166 -5.17 -6.54 2.38
C PHE A 166 -4.95 -6.91 3.84
N ARG A 167 -3.77 -7.45 4.17
CA ARG A 167 -3.27 -7.54 5.54
C ARG A 167 -2.13 -6.55 5.71
N LEU A 168 -2.31 -5.54 6.57
CA LEU A 168 -1.35 -4.47 6.77
C LEU A 168 -0.66 -4.62 8.13
N ALA A 169 0.65 -4.88 8.13
CA ALA A 169 1.44 -5.12 9.34
C ALA A 169 2.51 -4.05 9.56
N ASP A 170 2.42 -3.33 10.68
CA ASP A 170 3.42 -2.39 11.16
C ASP A 170 3.13 -2.09 12.64
N PHE A 171 4.16 -2.06 13.49
CA PHE A 171 4.00 -1.81 14.92
C PHE A 171 4.21 -0.34 15.31
N ASP A 172 4.69 0.49 14.39
CA ASP A 172 5.00 1.89 14.67
C ASP A 172 3.78 2.80 14.51
N VAL A 173 3.92 3.97 15.13
CA VAL A 173 3.09 5.15 14.87
C VAL A 173 3.82 6.12 13.93
N LEU A 174 3.06 6.98 13.25
CA LEU A 174 3.62 8.04 12.41
C LEU A 174 4.44 9.02 13.25
N GLY A 175 5.74 9.10 12.98
CA GLY A 175 6.64 10.12 13.50
C GLY A 175 6.92 11.23 12.50
N LEU A 176 7.42 12.38 13.00
CA LEU A 176 7.80 13.52 12.15
C LEU A 176 8.88 13.15 11.13
N SER A 177 9.83 12.30 11.52
CA SER A 177 10.90 11.79 10.66
C SER A 177 10.41 10.89 9.52
N ASN A 178 9.14 10.47 9.52
CA ASN A 178 8.57 9.68 8.42
C ASN A 178 8.04 10.56 7.27
N LEU A 179 7.69 11.83 7.53
CA LEU A 179 7.07 12.72 6.55
C LEU A 179 7.98 13.07 5.35
N ASN A 180 9.27 12.70 5.38
CA ASN A 180 10.15 12.85 4.23
C ASN A 180 9.89 11.81 3.11
N ARG A 181 9.12 10.75 3.38
CA ARG A 181 8.93 9.63 2.46
C ARG A 181 7.59 8.91 2.56
N LEU A 182 6.92 9.02 3.71
CA LEU A 182 5.57 8.51 3.94
C LEU A 182 4.57 9.65 3.69
N ARG A 183 3.62 9.45 2.77
CA ARG A 183 2.58 10.44 2.47
C ARG A 183 1.62 10.54 3.66
N ALA A 184 1.63 11.65 4.40
CA ALA A 184 0.68 11.91 5.49
C ALA A 184 0.56 13.41 5.79
N GLY A 185 -0.51 13.81 6.48
CA GLY A 185 -0.63 15.16 7.01
C GLY A 185 0.14 15.32 8.33
N VAL A 186 0.59 16.53 8.64
CA VAL A 186 1.20 16.83 9.96
C VAL A 186 0.20 16.58 11.12
N HIS A 187 -1.10 16.67 10.84
CA HIS A 187 -2.16 16.38 11.81
C HIS A 187 -2.32 14.88 12.11
N ASP A 188 -1.68 13.99 11.35
CA ASP A 188 -1.73 12.54 11.54
C ASP A 188 -0.63 12.02 12.48
N LEU A 189 0.24 12.90 13.01
CA LEU A 189 1.34 12.50 13.89
C LEU A 189 0.83 11.71 15.09
N GLY A 190 1.45 10.56 15.35
CA GLY A 190 1.09 9.66 16.43
C GLY A 190 0.01 8.62 16.10
N ILE A 191 -0.58 8.65 14.90
CA ILE A 191 -1.50 7.61 14.42
C ILE A 191 -0.71 6.34 14.04
N PRO A 192 -1.17 5.12 14.39
CA PRO A 192 -0.56 3.87 13.92
C PRO A 192 -0.44 3.83 12.40
N LYS A 193 0.71 3.37 11.88
CA LYS A 193 0.92 3.34 10.41
C LYS A 193 -0.07 2.41 9.69
N THR A 194 -0.50 1.32 10.35
CA THR A 194 -1.58 0.42 9.86
C THR A 194 -2.89 1.18 9.63
N VAL A 195 -3.33 1.95 10.62
CA VAL A 195 -4.54 2.78 10.54
C VAL A 195 -4.38 3.84 9.45
N LEU A 196 -3.25 4.56 9.43
CA LEU A 196 -3.00 5.61 8.46
C LEU A 196 -3.09 5.09 7.01
N CYS A 197 -2.40 3.98 6.75
CA CYS A 197 -2.43 3.32 5.44
C CYS A 197 -3.86 2.88 5.07
N ALA A 198 -4.56 2.22 6.01
CA ALA A 198 -5.94 1.78 5.77
C ALA A 198 -6.89 2.94 5.47
N ARG A 199 -6.84 4.04 6.24
CA ARG A 199 -7.67 5.23 6.00
C ARG A 199 -7.46 5.79 4.61
N GLN A 200 -6.21 5.91 4.18
CA GLN A 200 -5.87 6.40 2.84
C GLN A 200 -6.36 5.47 1.74
N MET A 201 -6.28 4.14 1.94
CA MET A 201 -6.81 3.16 1.00
C MET A 201 -8.34 3.22 0.93
N TYR A 202 -9.03 3.33 2.08
CA TYR A 202 -10.48 3.49 2.14
C TYR A 202 -10.98 4.79 1.51
N GLU A 203 -10.19 5.87 1.56
CA GLU A 203 -10.48 7.12 0.87
C GLU A 203 -10.36 7.00 -0.67
N ILE A 204 -9.66 5.97 -1.17
CA ILE A 204 -9.57 5.64 -2.60
C ILE A 204 -10.67 4.66 -3.01
N ASP A 205 -10.88 3.61 -2.21
CA ASP A 205 -11.89 2.57 -2.43
C ASP A 205 -12.48 2.13 -1.09
N PRO A 206 -13.69 2.60 -0.73
CA PRO A 206 -14.31 2.32 0.57
C PRO A 206 -14.79 0.87 0.71
N TYR A 207 -14.71 0.07 -0.35
CA TYR A 207 -15.17 -1.31 -0.40
C TYR A 207 -14.01 -2.33 -0.25
N LEU A 208 -12.79 -1.87 0.00
CA LEU A 208 -11.67 -2.77 0.28
C LEU A 208 -11.90 -3.56 1.57
N ASP A 209 -11.37 -4.78 1.61
CA ASP A 209 -11.31 -5.56 2.83
C ASP A 209 -9.91 -5.45 3.44
N ILE A 210 -9.77 -4.73 4.57
CA ILE A 210 -8.47 -4.50 5.18
C ILE A 210 -8.44 -5.03 6.61
N GLU A 211 -7.50 -5.92 6.88
CA GLU A 211 -7.13 -6.44 8.20
C GLU A 211 -5.87 -5.72 8.71
N LEU A 212 -5.89 -5.28 9.97
CA LEU A 212 -4.77 -4.55 10.58
C LEU A 212 -4.03 -5.44 11.58
N TRP A 213 -2.72 -5.58 11.34
CA TRP A 213 -1.77 -6.28 12.18
C TRP A 213 -0.90 -5.24 12.89
N SER A 214 -1.53 -4.47 13.79
CA SER A 214 -0.95 -3.28 14.44
C SER A 214 0.16 -3.58 15.45
N GLU A 215 0.37 -4.85 15.80
CA GLU A 215 1.51 -5.33 16.58
C GLU A 215 2.72 -5.69 15.68
N GLY A 216 2.57 -5.52 14.36
CA GLY A 216 3.53 -6.00 13.38
C GLY A 216 3.51 -7.52 13.27
N ILE A 217 4.64 -8.08 12.85
CA ILE A 217 4.85 -9.52 12.72
C ILE A 217 5.68 -10.03 13.91
N THR A 218 5.19 -11.07 14.55
CA THR A 218 5.81 -11.77 15.67
C THR A 218 5.93 -13.27 15.36
N GLU A 219 6.66 -14.01 16.19
CA GLU A 219 6.80 -15.46 16.03
C GLU A 219 5.46 -16.18 16.23
N GLU A 220 4.61 -15.63 17.09
CA GLU A 220 3.30 -16.19 17.44
C GLU A 220 2.24 -15.92 16.38
N ASN A 221 2.39 -14.85 15.59
CA ASN A 221 1.34 -14.36 14.71
C ASN A 221 1.65 -14.55 13.21
N ILE A 222 2.91 -14.81 12.83
CA ILE A 222 3.32 -14.87 11.42
C ILE A 222 2.62 -15.98 10.64
N GLU A 223 2.39 -17.16 11.21
CA GLU A 223 1.63 -18.24 10.56
C GLU A 223 0.22 -17.76 10.21
N SER A 224 -0.48 -17.19 11.18
CA SER A 224 -1.83 -16.64 11.00
C SER A 224 -1.85 -15.49 9.99
N PHE A 225 -0.77 -14.72 9.85
CA PHE A 225 -0.66 -13.65 8.86
C PHE A 225 -0.65 -14.17 7.43
N PHE A 226 -0.12 -15.38 7.18
CA PHE A 226 -0.22 -16.04 5.86
C PHE A 226 -1.60 -16.64 5.59
N GLY A 227 -2.40 -16.87 6.65
CA GLY A 227 -3.77 -17.37 6.56
C GLY A 227 -3.84 -18.89 6.44
N ASP A 228 -5.06 -19.40 6.39
CA ASP A 228 -5.33 -20.82 6.14
C ASP A 228 -5.61 -21.10 4.65
N ASP A 229 -5.92 -22.34 4.31
CA ASP A 229 -6.24 -22.77 2.94
C ASP A 229 -7.48 -22.07 2.36
N GLU A 230 -8.38 -21.56 3.19
CA GLU A 230 -9.58 -20.82 2.73
C GLU A 230 -9.26 -19.35 2.47
N HIS A 231 -8.32 -18.78 3.23
CA HIS A 231 -7.99 -17.37 3.25
C HIS A 231 -6.48 -17.11 3.14
N PRO A 232 -5.77 -17.67 2.14
CA PRO A 232 -4.32 -17.50 2.00
C PRO A 232 -3.97 -16.09 1.52
N LEU A 233 -2.68 -15.74 1.64
CA LEU A 233 -2.09 -14.63 0.90
C LEU A 233 -1.79 -15.05 -0.55
N ASP A 234 -2.15 -14.22 -1.53
CA ASP A 234 -1.77 -14.43 -2.93
C ASP A 234 -0.41 -13.80 -3.26
N LEU A 235 0.00 -12.77 -2.51
CA LEU A 235 1.27 -12.06 -2.70
C LEU A 235 1.68 -11.35 -1.41
N LEU A 236 2.98 -11.31 -1.16
CA LEU A 236 3.58 -10.56 -0.07
C LEU A 236 4.41 -9.38 -0.59
N ILE A 237 4.19 -8.21 -0.03
CA ILE A 237 5.05 -7.03 -0.13
C ILE A 237 5.80 -6.89 1.19
N GLU A 238 7.12 -7.06 1.18
CA GLU A 238 7.97 -7.04 2.38
C GLU A 238 8.89 -5.82 2.35
N GLU A 239 8.59 -4.83 3.19
CA GLU A 239 9.22 -3.51 3.22
C GLU A 239 9.62 -3.09 4.65
N CYS A 240 9.83 -4.07 5.55
CA CYS A 240 10.25 -3.79 6.92
C CYS A 240 11.76 -3.62 7.02
N ASP A 241 12.25 -3.07 8.12
CA ASP A 241 13.68 -2.88 8.38
C ASP A 241 14.23 -3.91 9.39
N THR A 242 13.37 -4.78 9.91
CA THR A 242 13.72 -5.78 10.93
C THR A 242 14.26 -7.04 10.26
N PRO A 243 15.57 -7.33 10.35
CA PRO A 243 16.21 -8.37 9.53
C PRO A 243 15.62 -9.76 9.73
N TRP A 244 15.35 -10.16 10.97
CA TRP A 244 14.78 -11.49 11.25
C TRP A 244 13.38 -11.66 10.66
N ILE A 245 12.56 -10.60 10.65
CA ILE A 245 11.23 -10.60 10.02
C ILE A 245 11.37 -10.78 8.51
N LYS A 246 12.35 -10.12 7.87
CA LYS A 246 12.60 -10.31 6.43
C LYS A 246 12.87 -11.77 6.07
N VAL A 247 13.61 -12.48 6.93
CA VAL A 247 13.90 -13.91 6.75
C VAL A 247 12.67 -14.75 7.05
N ALA A 248 12.04 -14.55 8.21
CA ALA A 248 10.86 -15.30 8.62
C ALA A 248 9.75 -15.19 7.57
N ALA A 249 9.43 -13.98 7.11
CA ALA A 249 8.42 -13.76 6.09
C ALA A 249 8.70 -14.57 4.80
N ARG A 250 9.97 -14.71 4.41
CA ARG A 250 10.35 -15.54 3.25
C ARG A 250 10.35 -17.03 3.54
N GLU A 251 10.72 -17.46 4.74
CA GLU A 251 10.59 -18.87 5.16
C GLU A 251 9.12 -19.32 5.08
N TYR A 252 8.20 -18.50 5.62
CA TYR A 252 6.76 -18.77 5.58
C TYR A 252 6.18 -18.61 4.17
N ALA A 253 6.57 -17.57 3.43
CA ALA A 253 6.14 -17.41 2.03
C ALA A 253 6.57 -18.59 1.16
N ARG A 254 7.79 -19.12 1.37
CA ARG A 254 8.26 -20.33 0.69
C ARG A 254 7.44 -21.55 1.05
N ALA A 255 7.14 -21.75 2.33
CA ALA A 255 6.30 -22.87 2.80
C ALA A 255 4.88 -22.81 2.21
N HIS A 256 4.32 -21.61 2.09
CA HIS A 256 2.97 -21.36 1.58
C HIS A 256 2.89 -21.12 0.07
N ARG A 257 4.03 -21.18 -0.64
CA ARG A 257 4.12 -20.88 -2.09
C ARG A 257 3.59 -19.49 -2.46
N VAL A 258 3.91 -18.48 -1.64
CA VAL A 258 3.50 -17.09 -1.85
C VAL A 258 4.65 -16.31 -2.49
N PRO A 259 4.45 -15.61 -3.62
CA PRO A 259 5.46 -14.74 -4.18
C PRO A 259 5.73 -13.53 -3.27
N VAL A 260 7.00 -13.14 -3.17
CA VAL A 260 7.45 -11.99 -2.37
C VAL A 260 8.04 -10.92 -3.27
N LEU A 261 7.62 -9.68 -3.05
CA LEU A 261 8.21 -8.48 -3.62
C LEU A 261 8.82 -7.64 -2.50
N MET A 262 10.03 -7.13 -2.75
CA MET A 262 10.68 -6.15 -1.87
C MET A 262 11.39 -5.10 -2.73
N ASP A 263 11.10 -3.84 -2.48
CA ASP A 263 11.85 -2.71 -2.97
C ASP A 263 12.96 -2.32 -1.97
N ALA A 264 14.10 -1.92 -2.50
CA ALA A 264 15.12 -1.22 -1.74
C ALA A 264 15.47 0.05 -2.52
N ASN A 265 15.06 1.19 -1.94
CA ASN A 265 14.95 2.45 -2.70
C ASN A 265 16.28 3.00 -3.22
N ASP A 266 17.41 2.67 -2.58
CA ASP A 266 18.72 3.05 -3.08
C ASP A 266 18.97 2.31 -4.40
N ARG A 267 19.21 3.07 -5.48
CA ARG A 267 19.47 2.55 -6.83
C ARG A 267 18.31 1.74 -7.45
N GLY A 268 17.09 1.89 -6.91
CA GLY A 268 15.86 1.35 -7.49
C GLY A 268 15.84 -0.17 -7.59
N LEU A 269 16.35 -0.87 -6.57
CA LEU A 269 16.34 -2.32 -6.50
C LEU A 269 14.91 -2.83 -6.26
N LEU A 270 14.44 -3.73 -7.13
CA LEU A 270 13.27 -4.57 -6.92
C LEU A 270 13.73 -6.04 -6.85
N ASP A 271 13.48 -6.66 -5.72
CA ASP A 271 13.69 -8.09 -5.45
C ASP A 271 12.37 -8.84 -5.66
N VAL A 272 12.41 -9.90 -6.47
CA VAL A 272 11.24 -10.72 -6.81
C VAL A 272 11.56 -12.18 -6.51
N GLU A 273 10.81 -12.79 -5.60
CA GLU A 273 10.92 -14.21 -5.26
C GLU A 273 9.61 -14.92 -5.52
N ARG A 274 9.54 -15.65 -6.64
CA ARG A 274 8.36 -16.42 -7.06
C ARG A 274 8.36 -17.80 -6.37
N PHE A 275 8.13 -17.85 -5.05
CA PHE A 275 8.02 -19.15 -4.35
C PHE A 275 6.82 -19.99 -4.80
N ASP A 276 5.85 -19.37 -5.48
CA ASP A 276 4.77 -20.03 -6.20
C ASP A 276 5.28 -20.92 -7.36
N ASP A 277 6.28 -20.45 -8.10
CA ASP A 277 6.86 -21.16 -9.24
C ASP A 277 8.18 -21.91 -8.89
N GLU A 278 8.93 -21.37 -7.93
CA GLU A 278 10.27 -21.82 -7.52
C GLU A 278 10.31 -22.08 -6.00
N PRO A 279 9.60 -23.10 -5.49
CA PRO A 279 9.43 -23.33 -4.04
C PRO A 279 10.73 -23.70 -3.32
N ASP A 280 11.74 -24.21 -4.02
CA ASP A 280 13.04 -24.55 -3.43
C ASP A 280 14.06 -23.41 -3.55
N ARG A 281 13.65 -22.23 -4.03
CA ARG A 281 14.56 -21.10 -4.23
C ARG A 281 15.22 -20.69 -2.89
N PRO A 282 16.55 -20.49 -2.87
CA PRO A 282 17.22 -19.92 -1.71
C PRO A 282 16.76 -18.47 -1.44
N LEU A 283 16.58 -18.14 -0.17
CA LEU A 283 16.10 -16.81 0.26
C LEU A 283 17.07 -15.71 -0.16
N PHE A 284 16.52 -14.55 -0.56
CA PHE A 284 17.27 -13.43 -1.15
C PHE A 284 18.17 -13.89 -2.31
N HIS A 285 17.70 -14.89 -3.06
CA HIS A 285 18.43 -15.55 -4.15
C HIS A 285 19.81 -16.09 -3.72
N GLY A 286 19.91 -16.59 -2.48
CA GLY A 286 21.13 -17.15 -1.91
C GLY A 286 22.01 -16.13 -1.18
N ARG A 287 21.68 -14.83 -1.24
CA ARG A 287 22.41 -13.79 -0.48
C ARG A 287 22.17 -13.89 1.02
N GLY A 288 21.08 -14.52 1.46
CA GLY A 288 20.84 -14.81 2.88
C GLY A 288 21.81 -15.85 3.47
N GLY A 289 22.49 -16.64 2.63
CA GLY A 289 23.19 -17.85 3.06
C GLY A 289 22.23 -18.84 3.73
N ASP A 290 22.76 -19.66 4.64
CA ASP A 290 21.99 -20.68 5.35
C ASP A 290 21.42 -20.20 6.70
N LEU A 291 21.37 -18.88 6.92
CA LEU A 291 20.88 -18.33 8.19
C LEU A 291 19.35 -18.38 8.26
N THR A 292 18.83 -19.03 9.30
CA THR A 292 17.41 -19.02 9.64
C THR A 292 17.00 -17.69 10.26
N ALA A 293 15.69 -17.43 10.32
CA ALA A 293 15.17 -16.25 11.02
C ALA A 293 15.66 -16.14 12.47
N GLN A 294 15.66 -17.27 13.20
CA GLN A 294 16.17 -17.34 14.56
C GLN A 294 17.67 -17.00 14.63
N ALA A 295 18.49 -17.56 13.73
CA ALA A 295 19.92 -17.27 13.70
C ALA A 295 20.19 -15.79 13.38
N VAL A 296 19.40 -15.18 12.50
CA VAL A 296 19.49 -13.74 12.20
C VAL A 296 19.10 -12.88 13.42
N ARG A 297 18.13 -13.31 14.22
CA ARG A 297 17.72 -12.61 15.45
C ARG A 297 18.82 -12.57 16.51
N GLU A 298 19.66 -13.59 16.56
CA GLU A 298 20.77 -13.71 17.51
C GLU A 298 22.05 -12.99 17.06
N LEU A 299 22.08 -12.43 15.84
CA LEU A 299 23.23 -11.67 15.36
C LEU A 299 23.49 -10.44 16.22
N ASP A 300 24.77 -10.19 16.47
CA ASP A 300 25.19 -8.94 17.08
C ASP A 300 24.94 -7.74 16.13
N PRO A 301 25.09 -6.49 16.61
CA PRO A 301 24.83 -5.32 15.78
C PRO A 301 25.67 -5.23 14.49
N ALA A 302 26.89 -5.77 14.49
CA ALA A 302 27.79 -5.73 13.34
C ALA A 302 27.41 -6.81 12.31
N GLY A 303 27.12 -8.02 12.77
CA GLY A 303 26.60 -9.13 11.97
C GLY A 303 25.26 -8.80 11.35
N THR A 304 24.37 -8.14 12.10
CA THR A 304 23.09 -7.63 11.58
C THR A 304 23.29 -6.64 10.43
N LEU A 305 24.22 -5.69 10.58
CA LEU A 305 24.52 -4.71 9.54
C LEU A 305 25.11 -5.39 8.29
N ALA A 306 26.09 -6.27 8.47
CA ALA A 306 26.68 -7.04 7.37
C ALA A 306 25.63 -7.90 6.65
N TYR A 307 24.69 -8.51 7.39
CA TYR A 307 23.59 -9.27 6.82
C TYR A 307 22.69 -8.39 5.94
N LEU A 308 22.25 -7.23 6.45
CA LEU A 308 21.43 -6.27 5.70
C LEU A 308 22.12 -5.78 4.44
N LEU A 309 23.39 -5.39 4.52
CA LEU A 309 24.19 -4.94 3.36
C LEU A 309 24.29 -6.03 2.29
N ARG A 310 24.51 -7.28 2.70
CA ARG A 310 24.57 -8.43 1.78
C ARG A 310 23.24 -8.68 1.08
N ILE A 311 22.12 -8.69 1.82
CA ILE A 311 20.80 -8.90 1.22
C ILE A 311 20.34 -7.69 0.40
N CYS A 312 20.81 -6.46 0.67
CA CYS A 312 20.47 -5.26 -0.12
C CYS A 312 21.44 -4.98 -1.28
N ASP A 313 22.37 -5.90 -1.56
CA ASP A 313 23.44 -5.74 -2.57
C ASP A 313 24.37 -4.55 -2.35
N GLU A 314 25.24 -4.68 -1.34
CA GLU A 314 26.29 -3.72 -1.01
C GLU A 314 27.16 -3.28 -2.20
N SER A 315 27.33 -4.13 -3.21
CA SER A 315 28.15 -3.84 -4.39
C SER A 315 27.58 -2.74 -5.28
N ARG A 316 26.29 -2.42 -5.11
CA ARG A 316 25.56 -1.44 -5.91
C ARG A 316 25.14 -0.20 -5.15
N LEU A 317 25.47 -0.07 -3.86
CA LEU A 317 25.08 1.11 -3.08
C LEU A 317 25.55 2.41 -3.73
N SER A 318 24.70 3.44 -3.67
CA SER A 318 25.07 4.77 -4.12
C SER A 318 26.26 5.32 -3.32
N PRO A 319 27.07 6.23 -3.89
CA PRO A 319 28.11 6.92 -3.14
C PRO A 319 27.57 7.63 -1.89
N ALA A 320 26.38 8.22 -1.99
CA ALA A 320 25.72 8.89 -0.87
C ALA A 320 25.32 7.90 0.24
N MET A 321 24.77 6.74 -0.11
CA MET A 321 24.44 5.70 0.85
C MET A 321 25.70 5.13 1.51
N THR A 322 26.74 4.84 0.71
CA THR A 322 28.03 4.33 1.19
C THR A 322 28.67 5.28 2.21
N ASP A 323 28.69 6.58 1.92
CA ASP A 323 29.19 7.61 2.85
C ASP A 323 28.31 7.76 4.11
N ALA A 324 27.01 7.53 3.99
CA ALA A 324 26.10 7.58 5.13
C ALA A 324 26.34 6.43 6.13
N LEU A 325 26.76 5.24 5.69
CA LEU A 325 26.97 4.07 6.57
C LEU A 325 27.87 4.37 7.77
N ALA A 326 28.96 5.11 7.56
CA ALA A 326 29.91 5.47 8.62
C ALA A 326 29.36 6.53 9.60
N ARG A 327 28.28 7.22 9.23
CA ARG A 327 27.67 8.33 9.96
C ARG A 327 26.40 7.93 10.71
N ILE A 328 25.82 6.77 10.40
CA ILE A 328 24.65 6.22 11.11
C ILE A 328 25.02 5.95 12.58
N GLY A 329 24.17 6.40 13.50
CA GLY A 329 24.39 6.33 14.94
C GLY A 329 25.32 7.41 15.51
N SER A 330 25.89 8.28 14.67
CA SER A 330 26.68 9.44 15.09
C SER A 330 26.02 10.75 14.66
N THR A 331 26.20 11.16 13.40
CA THR A 331 25.61 12.39 12.84
C THR A 331 24.32 12.14 12.05
N LEU A 332 24.01 10.87 11.75
CA LEU A 332 22.75 10.44 11.13
C LEU A 332 22.05 9.45 12.05
N SER A 333 20.73 9.58 12.20
CA SER A 333 19.95 8.68 13.05
C SER A 333 19.62 7.34 12.37
N SER A 334 19.45 7.33 11.04
CA SER A 334 19.09 6.14 10.26
C SER A 334 19.49 6.31 8.79
N TRP A 335 19.18 5.31 7.97
CA TRP A 335 19.46 5.26 6.54
C TRP A 335 18.83 6.44 5.79
N PRO A 336 19.56 7.13 4.90
CA PRO A 336 18.99 8.13 4.02
C PRO A 336 17.98 7.51 3.05
N GLN A 337 16.82 8.12 2.91
CA GLN A 337 15.79 7.72 1.95
C GLN A 337 15.19 8.96 1.31
N LEU A 338 14.96 8.91 -0.01
CA LEU A 338 14.30 9.97 -0.77
C LEU A 338 12.88 9.55 -1.14
N ALA A 339 11.93 10.48 -1.04
CA ALA A 339 10.55 10.24 -1.47
C ALA A 339 10.46 9.77 -2.93
N SER A 340 11.28 10.31 -3.84
CA SER A 340 11.29 9.89 -5.24
C SER A 340 11.62 8.40 -5.41
N GLY A 341 12.60 7.88 -4.65
CA GLY A 341 12.95 6.47 -4.64
C GLY A 341 11.83 5.61 -4.06
N VAL A 342 11.19 6.05 -2.98
CA VAL A 342 10.03 5.36 -2.39
C VAL A 342 8.84 5.30 -3.34
N MET A 343 8.52 6.41 -4.02
CA MET A 343 7.42 6.44 -4.99
C MET A 343 7.72 5.59 -6.23
N LEU A 344 8.99 5.55 -6.68
CA LEU A 344 9.42 4.61 -7.72
C LEU A 344 9.23 3.16 -7.26
N GLY A 345 9.67 2.82 -6.04
CA GLY A 345 9.46 1.52 -5.43
C GLY A 345 8.00 1.08 -5.45
N GLY A 346 7.09 1.97 -5.00
CA GLY A 346 5.65 1.72 -5.05
C GLY A 346 5.11 1.43 -6.45
N ALA A 347 5.65 2.08 -7.49
CA ALA A 347 5.30 1.83 -8.89
C ALA A 347 5.85 0.47 -9.37
N LEU A 348 7.11 0.15 -9.08
CA LEU A 348 7.76 -1.11 -9.45
C LEU A 348 7.07 -2.32 -8.82
N VAL A 349 6.75 -2.22 -7.53
CA VAL A 349 6.05 -3.25 -6.78
C VAL A 349 4.65 -3.46 -7.34
N THR A 350 3.87 -2.39 -7.55
CA THR A 350 2.48 -2.52 -8.03
C THR A 350 2.41 -3.11 -9.44
N ASP A 351 3.25 -2.63 -10.37
CA ASP A 351 3.30 -3.19 -11.72
C ASP A 351 3.65 -4.68 -11.72
N THR A 352 4.63 -5.06 -10.89
CA THR A 352 5.09 -6.44 -10.79
C THR A 352 4.04 -7.33 -10.13
N ALA A 353 3.42 -6.86 -9.05
CA ALA A 353 2.33 -7.56 -8.36
C ALA A 353 1.16 -7.81 -9.32
N ARG A 354 0.74 -6.79 -10.06
CA ARG A 354 -0.32 -6.91 -11.08
C ARG A 354 0.00 -8.00 -12.10
N ARG A 355 1.23 -8.02 -12.63
CA ARG A 355 1.66 -9.04 -13.62
C ARG A 355 1.68 -10.44 -13.01
N ILE A 356 2.21 -10.61 -11.80
CA ILE A 356 2.24 -11.90 -11.09
C ILE A 356 0.82 -12.42 -10.86
N LEU A 357 -0.06 -11.60 -10.24
CA LEU A 357 -1.42 -11.99 -9.88
C LEU A 357 -2.32 -12.28 -11.10
N LEU A 358 -2.00 -11.74 -12.27
CA LEU A 358 -2.68 -12.06 -13.52
C LEU A 358 -2.15 -13.32 -14.20
N GLY A 359 -1.05 -13.91 -13.72
CA GLY A 359 -0.36 -15.05 -14.32
C GLY A 359 0.55 -14.67 -15.48
N GLY A 360 1.01 -13.40 -15.52
CA GLY A 360 1.95 -12.90 -16.51
C GLY A 360 3.40 -13.32 -16.22
N PRO A 361 4.31 -13.23 -17.20
CA PRO A 361 5.69 -13.65 -17.03
C PRO A 361 6.46 -12.66 -16.14
N VAL A 362 6.86 -13.11 -14.97
CA VAL A 362 7.81 -12.43 -14.07
C VAL A 362 8.71 -13.50 -13.45
N ALA A 363 10.00 -13.49 -13.78
CA ALA A 363 10.96 -14.43 -13.20
C ALA A 363 11.39 -13.96 -11.81
N SER A 364 11.82 -14.89 -10.96
CA SER A 364 12.51 -14.50 -9.74
C SER A 364 13.87 -13.88 -10.05
N GLY A 365 14.23 -12.81 -9.35
CA GLY A 365 15.50 -12.13 -9.54
C GLY A 365 15.53 -10.73 -8.98
N ARG A 366 16.68 -10.08 -9.16
CA ARG A 366 16.88 -8.67 -8.79
C ARG A 366 16.86 -7.82 -10.04
N TYR A 367 16.03 -6.80 -10.02
CA TYR A 367 15.87 -5.83 -11.07
C TYR A 367 16.28 -4.46 -10.53
N TYR A 368 16.88 -3.62 -11.38
CA TYR A 368 17.33 -2.29 -10.98
C TYR A 368 16.77 -1.28 -11.97
N VAL A 369 16.06 -0.28 -11.44
CA VAL A 369 15.62 0.90 -12.17
C VAL A 369 16.34 2.10 -11.55
N ASP A 370 17.63 2.19 -11.84
CA ASP A 370 18.47 3.27 -11.33
C ASP A 370 18.19 4.56 -12.12
N LEU A 371 17.49 5.50 -11.48
CA LEU A 371 17.15 6.79 -12.10
C LEU A 371 18.38 7.62 -12.47
N GLU A 372 19.50 7.51 -11.74
CA GLU A 372 20.72 8.24 -12.07
C GLU A 372 21.42 7.64 -13.29
N GLU A 373 21.39 6.31 -13.43
CA GLU A 373 21.93 5.62 -14.61
C GLU A 373 21.07 5.89 -15.85
N LEU A 374 19.75 5.81 -15.70
CA LEU A 374 18.78 6.01 -16.78
C LEU A 374 18.72 7.47 -17.24
N ILE A 375 18.90 8.42 -16.32
CA ILE A 375 18.87 9.87 -16.57
C ILE A 375 20.26 10.47 -16.27
N GLY A 376 21.29 9.86 -16.85
CA GLY A 376 22.66 10.34 -16.73
C GLY A 376 22.90 11.63 -17.53
N ALA A 377 23.90 12.41 -17.10
CA ALA A 377 24.46 13.46 -17.95
C ALA A 377 25.05 12.79 -19.21
N VAL A 378 24.61 13.20 -20.40
CA VAL A 378 25.26 12.86 -21.67
C VAL A 378 26.76 13.08 -21.49
N PRO A 379 27.65 12.12 -21.83
CA PRO A 379 29.07 12.41 -21.87
C PRO A 379 29.23 13.64 -22.74
N ALA A 380 29.79 14.73 -22.20
CA ALA A 380 30.06 15.93 -22.99
C ALA A 380 30.68 15.44 -24.30
N LEU A 381 30.04 15.76 -25.43
CA LEU A 381 30.61 15.52 -26.75
C LEU A 381 32.02 16.10 -26.68
N VAL A 382 33.01 15.22 -26.57
CA VAL A 382 34.41 15.58 -26.65
C VAL A 382 34.49 16.18 -28.03
N GLY A 383 34.55 17.51 -28.08
CA GLY A 383 34.68 18.25 -29.32
C GLY A 383 35.83 17.61 -30.06
N ALA A 384 35.50 16.91 -31.15
CA ALA A 384 36.47 16.48 -32.12
C ALA A 384 37.26 17.73 -32.46
N GLY A 385 38.55 17.72 -32.13
CA GLY A 385 39.47 18.77 -32.51
C GLY A 385 39.37 18.93 -34.02
N ALA A 386 38.74 20.02 -34.46
CA ALA A 386 38.93 20.50 -35.81
C ALA A 386 40.28 21.22 -35.81
N SER A 387 41.33 20.44 -36.05
CA SER A 387 42.53 20.95 -36.70
C SER A 387 42.15 21.43 -38.09
N ALA A 388 42.30 22.72 -38.35
CA ALA A 388 42.61 23.29 -39.66
C ALA A 388 43.41 24.57 -39.44
#